data_AF-A0A0B7F5I3-F1
#
_entry.id   AF-A0A0B7F5I3-F1
#
_cell.length_a   1.000
_cell.length_b   1.000
_cell.length_c   1.000
_cell.angle_alpha   90.00
_cell.angle_beta   90.00
_cell.angle_gamma   90.00
#
_symmetry.space_group_name_H-M   'P 1'
#
loop_
_entity.id
_entity.type
_entity.pdbx_description
1 polymer ?
#
loop_
_entity_poly.entity_id
_entity_poly.type
_entity_poly.pdbx_seq_one_letter_code
_entity_poly.pdbx_strand_id
1 'polypeptide(L)'
;MSETIPAPLGPVSKRKQKHINNRRVNTAAAEADAILRAHIKNAATELGVSMDEVFQRFALISPVGEQRTPMWWNGLVIEKSAEWKDEYDGPGRKQLSWVTHRIRQEGLTSQLTKEEKARYAELAAETRSKNKDAKTASLTRKQAIESAEEQLTQVHSQLETLHARLGVEYLLVTTRGALEDKMAPMYVCSEKADTFLQGHMNIPMKGLLTHLDFYVIGMEAAGTKKILGKKQELRVSVRTRLKTSLSTLLVYF
;
A
#
# COMPACT_ATOMS: atom_id res chain seq x y z
N MET A 1 -14.07 -27.05 58.87
CA MET A 1 -14.35 -26.50 57.53
C MET A 1 -13.10 -25.80 57.04
N SER A 2 -12.30 -26.44 56.20
CA SER A 2 -11.07 -25.84 55.66
C SER A 2 -11.43 -25.06 54.40
N GLU A 3 -11.44 -23.74 54.50
CA GLU A 3 -11.49 -22.87 53.33
C GLU A 3 -10.18 -23.02 52.56
N THR A 4 -10.27 -23.61 51.37
CA THR A 4 -9.19 -23.69 50.42
C THR A 4 -9.01 -22.31 49.79
N ILE A 5 -8.02 -21.57 50.28
CA ILE A 5 -7.56 -20.34 49.63
C ILE A 5 -7.07 -20.72 48.22
N PRO A 6 -7.61 -20.12 47.13
CA PRO A 6 -7.14 -20.42 45.79
C PRO A 6 -5.69 -19.99 45.67
N ALA A 7 -4.83 -20.93 45.27
CA ALA A 7 -3.40 -20.70 45.13
C ALA A 7 -3.13 -19.46 44.25
N PRO A 8 -2.19 -18.58 44.64
CA PRO A 8 -1.85 -17.42 43.83
C PRO A 8 -1.36 -17.89 42.47
N LEU A 9 -1.98 -17.38 41.41
CA LEU A 9 -1.59 -17.66 40.03
C LEU A 9 -0.11 -17.26 39.89
N GLY A 10 0.76 -18.27 39.79
CA GLY A 10 2.19 -18.08 39.57
C GLY A 10 2.47 -17.22 38.33
N PRO A 11 3.68 -16.66 38.21
CA PRO A 11 4.01 -15.67 37.19
C PRO A 11 3.67 -16.20 35.80
N VAL A 12 2.69 -15.55 35.16
CA VAL A 12 2.25 -15.86 33.81
C VAL A 12 3.49 -15.80 32.91
N SER A 13 3.88 -16.93 32.31
CA SER A 13 5.10 -16.99 31.49
C SER A 13 5.08 -15.86 30.45
N LYS A 14 6.24 -15.26 30.15
CA LYS A 14 6.37 -14.15 29.17
C LYS A 14 5.62 -14.44 27.85
N ARG A 15 5.53 -15.72 27.46
CA ARG A 15 4.78 -16.22 26.31
C ARG A 15 3.26 -16.06 26.45
N LYS A 16 2.68 -16.39 27.60
CA LYS A 16 1.24 -16.23 27.87
C LYS A 16 0.86 -14.75 28.02
N GLN A 17 1.73 -13.92 28.58
CA GLN A 17 1.52 -12.46 28.61
C GLN A 17 1.55 -11.85 27.19
N LYS A 18 2.51 -12.26 26.34
CA LYS A 18 2.58 -11.86 24.93
C LYS A 18 1.32 -12.28 24.16
N HIS A 19 0.81 -13.49 24.39
CA HIS A 19 -0.41 -13.97 23.74
C HIS A 19 -1.64 -13.15 24.15
N ILE A 20 -1.78 -12.81 25.44
CA ILE A 20 -2.87 -11.96 25.93
C ILE A 20 -2.78 -10.56 25.30
N ASN A 21 -1.59 -9.95 25.26
CA ASN A 21 -1.39 -8.66 24.64
C ASN A 21 -1.70 -8.69 23.13
N ASN A 22 -1.21 -9.70 22.40
CA ASN A 22 -1.52 -9.85 20.98
C ASN A 22 -3.02 -9.99 20.74
N ARG A 23 -3.72 -10.76 21.58
CA ARG A 23 -5.18 -10.89 21.48
C ARG A 23 -5.88 -9.53 21.66
N ARG A 24 -5.46 -8.74 22.66
CA ARG A 24 -6.02 -7.40 22.89
C ARG A 24 -5.75 -6.45 21.72
N VAL A 25 -4.54 -6.47 21.16
CA VAL A 25 -4.19 -5.67 19.98
C VAL A 25 -5.01 -6.09 18.77
N ASN A 26 -5.16 -7.40 18.52
CA ASN A 26 -5.97 -7.91 17.41
C ASN A 26 -7.45 -7.55 17.57
N THR A 27 -8.00 -7.60 18.79
CA THR A 27 -9.36 -7.17 19.07
C THR A 27 -9.54 -5.67 18.79
N ALA A 28 -8.63 -4.83 19.29
CA ALA A 28 -8.69 -3.39 19.04
C ALA A 28 -8.54 -3.06 17.54
N ALA A 29 -7.68 -3.79 16.82
CA ALA A 29 -7.52 -3.63 15.37
C ALA A 29 -8.78 -4.03 14.60
N ALA A 30 -9.45 -5.12 15.00
CA ALA A 30 -10.71 -5.55 14.39
C ALA A 30 -11.85 -4.56 14.66
N GLU A 31 -11.93 -3.99 15.86
CA GLU A 31 -12.88 -2.94 16.20
C GLU A 31 -12.64 -1.66 15.37
N ALA A 32 -11.38 -1.25 15.21
CA ALA A 32 -11.02 -0.10 14.38
C ALA A 32 -11.36 -0.33 12.90
N ASP A 33 -11.10 -1.52 12.35
CA ASP A 33 -11.49 -1.89 10.98
C ASP A 33 -13.01 -1.87 10.80
N ALA A 34 -13.77 -2.38 11.77
CA ALA A 34 -15.23 -2.37 11.73
C ALA A 34 -15.80 -0.94 11.72
N ILE A 35 -15.27 -0.05 12.58
CA ILE A 35 -15.64 1.37 12.62
C ILE A 35 -15.32 2.04 11.28
N LEU A 36 -14.11 1.83 10.76
CA LEU A 36 -13.69 2.38 9.48
C LEU A 36 -14.60 1.94 8.33
N ARG A 37 -14.91 0.63 8.24
CA ARG A 37 -15.81 0.09 7.21
C ARG A 37 -17.22 0.66 7.32
N ALA A 38 -17.72 0.88 8.54
CA ALA A 38 -19.02 1.51 8.74
C ALA A 38 -19.03 2.96 8.23
N HIS A 39 -17.99 3.74 8.53
CA HIS A 39 -17.86 5.11 8.01
C HIS A 39 -17.76 5.16 6.48
N ILE A 40 -16.97 4.27 5.87
CA ILE A 40 -16.82 4.19 4.41
C ILE A 40 -18.16 3.81 3.76
N LYS A 41 -18.91 2.87 4.35
CA LYS A 41 -20.23 2.48 3.86
C LYS A 41 -21.25 3.63 3.93
N ASN A 42 -21.25 4.37 5.03
CA ASN A 42 -22.15 5.53 5.18
C ASN A 42 -21.83 6.61 4.15
N ALA A 43 -20.55 6.97 4.00
CA ALA A 43 -20.10 7.94 3.00
C ALA A 43 -20.44 7.50 1.56
N ALA A 44 -20.30 6.21 1.24
CA ALA A 44 -20.69 5.68 -0.06
C ALA A 44 -22.20 5.81 -0.31
N THR A 45 -23.01 5.58 0.72
CA THR A 45 -24.47 5.72 0.65
C THR A 45 -24.89 7.19 0.45
N GLU A 46 -24.28 8.11 1.20
CA GLU A 46 -24.54 9.56 1.08
C GLU A 46 -24.15 10.11 -0.29
N LEU A 47 -23.05 9.62 -0.87
CA LEU A 47 -22.52 10.06 -2.16
C LEU A 47 -23.13 9.31 -3.36
N GLY A 48 -23.94 8.27 -3.14
CA GLY A 48 -24.54 7.46 -4.20
C GLY A 48 -23.52 6.65 -5.02
N VAL A 49 -22.38 6.30 -4.43
CA VAL A 49 -21.28 5.56 -5.08
C VAL A 49 -21.06 4.19 -4.42
N SER A 50 -20.22 3.34 -5.01
CA SER A 50 -19.91 2.04 -4.42
C SER A 50 -19.00 2.17 -3.18
N MET A 51 -19.15 1.25 -2.23
CA MET A 51 -18.27 1.18 -1.05
C MET A 51 -16.80 1.00 -1.45
N ASP A 52 -16.55 0.24 -2.52
CA ASP A 52 -15.20 -0.02 -3.05
C ASP A 52 -14.54 1.26 -3.58
N GLU A 53 -15.31 2.14 -4.22
CA GLU A 53 -14.79 3.43 -4.72
C GLU A 53 -14.32 4.34 -3.57
N VAL A 54 -15.10 4.43 -2.50
CA VAL A 54 -14.73 5.21 -1.30
C VAL A 54 -13.57 4.55 -0.57
N PHE A 55 -13.55 3.22 -0.47
CA PHE A 55 -12.47 2.47 0.16
C PHE A 55 -11.13 2.64 -0.58
N GLN A 56 -11.14 2.56 -1.91
CA GLN A 56 -9.94 2.78 -2.73
C GLN A 56 -9.41 4.20 -2.55
N ARG A 57 -10.28 5.22 -2.59
CA ARG A 57 -9.88 6.60 -2.31
C ARG A 57 -9.34 6.75 -0.89
N PHE A 58 -9.99 6.17 0.11
CA PHE A 58 -9.50 6.17 1.50
C PHE A 58 -8.10 5.54 1.60
N ALA A 59 -7.87 4.38 0.98
CA ALA A 59 -6.57 3.71 1.01
C ALA A 59 -5.46 4.51 0.32
N LEU A 60 -5.78 5.27 -0.73
CA LEU A 60 -4.85 6.17 -1.41
C LEU A 60 -4.56 7.46 -0.61
N ILE A 61 -5.55 7.95 0.14
CA ILE A 61 -5.49 9.19 0.92
C ILE A 61 -4.86 8.95 2.30
N SER A 62 -5.04 7.76 2.86
CA SER A 62 -4.59 7.41 4.20
C SER A 62 -3.09 7.08 4.18
N PRO A 63 -2.23 7.87 4.83
CA PRO A 63 -0.82 7.54 4.96
C PRO A 63 -0.69 6.42 6.00
N VAL A 64 -0.90 5.18 5.59
CA VAL A 64 -0.61 4.02 6.44
C VAL A 64 0.92 3.93 6.57
N GLY A 65 1.45 4.46 7.68
CA GLY A 65 2.83 4.17 8.11
C GLY A 65 3.77 5.36 8.33
N GLU A 66 3.52 6.55 7.78
CA GLU A 66 4.44 7.69 8.00
C GLU A 66 3.71 9.04 8.00
N GLN A 67 3.28 9.48 9.18
CA GLN A 67 2.97 10.90 9.41
C GLN A 67 4.14 11.53 10.16
N ARG A 68 5.13 12.04 9.43
CA ARG A 68 6.08 12.98 10.04
C ARG A 68 5.29 14.20 10.49
N THR A 69 5.29 14.47 11.79
CA THR A 69 4.61 15.63 12.39
C THR A 69 4.97 16.91 11.61
N PRO A 70 4.00 17.79 11.30
CA PRO A 70 4.29 19.08 10.70
C PRO A 70 5.33 19.82 11.53
N MET A 71 6.48 20.09 10.92
CA MET A 71 7.61 20.75 11.58
C MET A 71 7.62 22.22 11.17
N TRP A 72 7.82 23.11 12.13
CA TRP A 72 7.95 24.56 11.93
C TRP A 72 8.92 24.94 10.81
N TRP A 73 10.01 24.18 10.64
CA TRP A 73 10.99 24.40 9.56
C TRP A 73 10.34 24.34 8.17
N ASN A 74 9.42 23.40 7.95
CA ASN A 74 8.74 23.29 6.67
C ASN A 74 7.82 24.48 6.42
N GLY A 75 7.16 25.00 7.45
CA GLY A 75 6.32 26.18 7.35
C GLY A 75 7.11 27.43 7.03
N LEU A 76 8.27 27.61 7.69
CA LEU A 76 9.18 28.71 7.41
C LEU A 76 9.67 28.68 5.95
N VAL A 77 10.05 27.50 5.45
CA VAL A 77 10.48 27.34 4.06
C VAL A 77 9.32 27.63 3.09
N ILE A 78 8.09 27.22 3.40
CA ILE A 78 6.91 27.52 2.56
C ILE A 78 6.66 29.03 2.50
N GLU A 79 6.61 29.70 3.66
CA GLU A 79 6.36 31.14 3.75
C GLU A 79 7.42 31.93 2.98
N LYS A 80 8.70 31.65 3.23
CA LYS A 80 9.81 32.33 2.56
C LYS A 80 9.95 31.99 1.09
N SER A 81 9.58 30.77 0.68
CA SER A 81 9.55 30.42 -0.74
C SER A 81 8.46 31.17 -1.51
N ALA A 82 7.36 31.57 -0.85
CA ALA A 82 6.33 32.39 -1.46
C ALA A 82 6.74 33.86 -1.49
N GLU A 83 7.31 34.37 -0.41
CA GLU A 83 7.79 35.76 -0.29
C GLU A 83 8.90 36.07 -1.31
N TRP A 84 9.88 35.18 -1.45
CA TRP A 84 11.03 35.39 -2.34
C TRP A 84 10.84 34.79 -3.73
N LYS A 85 9.59 34.51 -4.13
CA LYS A 85 9.30 33.83 -5.40
C LYS A 85 9.82 34.63 -6.60
N ASP A 86 9.65 35.94 -6.58
CA ASP A 86 10.01 36.83 -7.69
C ASP A 86 11.47 37.31 -7.63
N GLU A 87 12.17 37.04 -6.52
CA GLU A 87 13.58 37.38 -6.34
C GLU A 87 14.53 36.29 -6.89
N TYR A 88 14.00 35.11 -7.22
CA TYR A 88 14.79 33.99 -7.72
C TYR A 88 14.65 33.83 -9.23
N ASP A 89 15.71 34.19 -9.97
CA ASP A 89 15.77 34.11 -11.44
C ASP A 89 16.39 32.78 -11.97
N GLY A 90 16.50 31.77 -11.11
CA GLY A 90 17.12 30.49 -11.46
C GLY A 90 16.12 29.41 -11.90
N PRO A 91 16.61 28.20 -12.25
CA PRO A 91 15.74 27.08 -12.57
C PRO A 91 14.86 26.71 -11.38
N GLY A 92 13.55 26.51 -11.60
CA GLY A 92 12.58 26.22 -10.53
C GLY A 92 12.95 25.03 -9.65
N ARG A 93 13.61 23.99 -10.21
CA ARG A 93 14.12 22.83 -9.44
C ARG A 93 15.11 23.19 -8.34
N LYS A 94 15.79 24.35 -8.43
CA LYS A 94 16.79 24.83 -7.47
C LYS A 94 16.25 25.89 -6.50
N GLN A 95 15.01 26.36 -6.69
CA GLN A 95 14.42 27.43 -5.88
C GLN A 95 14.40 27.09 -4.39
N LEU A 96 13.91 25.90 -4.00
CA LEU A 96 13.88 25.49 -2.59
C LEU A 96 15.27 25.38 -1.96
N SER A 97 16.27 24.95 -2.73
CA SER A 97 17.65 24.91 -2.25
C SER A 97 18.22 26.31 -2.02
N TRP A 98 17.86 27.27 -2.87
CA TRP A 98 18.24 28.66 -2.71
C TRP A 98 17.56 29.30 -1.49
N VAL A 99 16.24 29.09 -1.32
CA VAL A 99 15.47 29.58 -0.16
C VAL A 99 16.05 29.05 1.14
N THR A 100 16.31 27.74 1.23
CA THR A 100 16.87 27.14 2.45
C THR A 100 18.29 27.63 2.76
N HIS A 101 19.10 27.93 1.73
CA HIS A 101 20.42 28.53 1.93
C HIS A 101 20.31 29.96 2.45
N ARG A 102 19.42 30.77 1.86
CA ARG A 102 19.19 32.16 2.26
C ARG A 102 18.66 32.28 3.69
N ILE A 103 17.70 31.43 4.09
CA ILE A 103 17.21 31.36 5.49
C ILE A 103 18.37 31.19 6.48
N ARG A 104 19.39 30.40 6.12
CA ARG A 104 20.57 30.20 6.97
C ARG A 104 21.50 31.41 6.95
N GLN A 105 21.73 32.01 5.79
CA GLN A 105 22.59 33.21 5.66
C GLN A 105 22.03 34.41 6.43
N GLU A 106 20.72 34.63 6.36
CA GLU A 106 20.05 35.72 7.07
C GLU A 106 19.80 35.42 8.56
N GLY A 107 20.16 34.22 9.03
CA GLY A 107 20.04 33.85 10.44
C GLY A 107 18.61 33.79 10.98
N LEU A 108 17.61 33.64 10.11
CA LEU A 108 16.18 33.78 10.43
C LEU A 108 15.66 32.75 11.44
N THR A 109 16.42 31.69 11.74
CA THR A 109 16.05 30.67 12.73
C THR A 109 16.44 31.01 14.16
N SER A 110 17.43 31.90 14.32
CA SER A 110 18.09 32.17 15.60
C SER A 110 17.23 32.98 16.58
N GLN A 111 16.26 33.74 16.05
CA GLN A 111 15.40 34.65 16.82
C GLN A 111 13.95 34.19 16.91
N LEU A 112 13.62 32.99 16.43
CA LEU A 112 12.24 32.50 16.42
C LEU A 112 11.72 32.16 17.82
N THR A 113 10.67 32.86 18.20
CA THR A 113 9.85 32.60 19.40
C THR A 113 9.12 31.26 19.30
N LYS A 114 8.53 30.80 20.42
CA LYS A 114 7.77 29.54 20.44
C LYS A 114 6.45 29.69 19.65
N GLU A 115 5.84 30.86 19.75
CA GLU A 115 4.59 31.24 19.11
C GLU A 115 4.76 31.27 17.58
N GLU A 116 5.86 31.83 17.08
CA GLU A 116 6.18 31.80 15.65
C GLU A 116 6.44 30.38 15.15
N LYS A 117 7.17 29.56 15.92
CA LYS A 117 7.38 28.15 15.57
C LYS A 117 6.06 27.38 15.50
N ALA A 118 5.12 27.65 16.40
CA ALA A 118 3.79 27.06 16.36
C ALA A 118 3.03 27.50 15.10
N ARG A 119 3.02 28.80 14.78
CA ARG A 119 2.42 29.35 13.55
C ARG A 119 2.96 28.68 12.29
N TYR A 120 4.28 28.51 12.19
CA TYR A 120 4.88 27.81 11.04
C TYR A 120 4.51 26.33 11.01
N ALA A 121 4.42 25.66 12.15
CA ALA A 121 3.97 24.26 12.18
C ALA A 121 2.52 24.12 11.69
N GLU A 122 1.64 25.05 12.07
CA GLU A 122 0.27 25.14 11.58
C GLU A 122 0.21 25.42 10.08
N LEU A 123 0.97 26.39 9.58
CA LEU A 123 1.07 26.68 8.15
C LEU A 123 1.54 25.46 7.34
N ALA A 124 2.51 24.71 7.87
CA ALA A 124 2.97 23.46 7.28
C ALA A 124 1.88 22.38 7.27
N ALA A 125 1.07 22.29 8.33
CA ALA A 125 -0.04 21.36 8.42
C ALA A 125 -1.15 21.72 7.41
N GLU A 126 -1.52 22.99 7.33
CA GLU A 126 -2.55 23.50 6.42
C GLU A 126 -2.14 23.31 4.96
N THR A 127 -0.90 23.68 4.60
CA THR A 127 -0.38 23.51 3.24
C THR A 127 -0.30 22.05 2.85
N ARG A 128 0.08 21.15 3.79
CA ARG A 128 0.04 19.70 3.55
C ARG A 128 -1.38 19.20 3.35
N SER A 129 -2.36 19.69 4.11
CA SER A 129 -3.77 19.36 3.90
C SER A 129 -4.23 19.79 2.52
N LYS A 130 -3.99 21.06 2.14
CA LYS A 130 -4.35 21.58 0.81
C LYS A 130 -3.69 20.80 -0.33
N ASN A 131 -2.40 20.47 -0.20
CA ASN A 131 -1.70 19.65 -1.20
C ASN A 131 -2.24 18.22 -1.24
N LYS A 132 -2.65 17.67 -0.10
CA LYS A 132 -3.30 16.36 -0.02
C LYS A 132 -4.66 16.40 -0.72
N ASP A 133 -5.46 17.43 -0.50
CA ASP A 133 -6.77 17.62 -1.14
C ASP A 133 -6.62 17.82 -2.65
N ALA A 134 -5.65 18.62 -3.09
CA ALA A 134 -5.32 18.82 -4.50
C ALA A 134 -4.81 17.53 -5.17
N LYS A 135 -3.91 16.78 -4.49
CA LYS A 135 -3.44 15.47 -4.97
C LYS A 135 -4.59 14.48 -5.09
N THR A 136 -5.50 14.48 -4.12
CA THR A 136 -6.72 13.65 -4.08
C THR A 136 -7.68 14.00 -5.20
N ALA A 137 -7.89 15.28 -5.48
CA ALA A 137 -8.73 15.76 -6.59
C ALA A 137 -8.12 15.43 -7.96
N SER A 138 -6.78 15.39 -8.06
CA SER A 138 -6.06 15.12 -9.32
C SER A 138 -5.80 13.62 -9.60
N LEU A 139 -6.03 12.75 -8.61
CA LEU A 139 -5.72 11.31 -8.68
C LEU A 139 -6.62 10.60 -9.69
N THR A 140 -6.21 10.69 -10.96
CA THR A 140 -6.79 9.91 -12.04
C THR A 140 -6.40 8.44 -11.88
N ARG A 141 -7.25 7.54 -12.38
CA ARG A 141 -6.98 6.08 -12.42
C ARG A 141 -5.60 5.76 -13.00
N LYS A 142 -5.10 6.57 -13.93
CA LYS A 142 -3.75 6.48 -14.50
C LYS A 142 -2.65 6.70 -13.45
N GLN A 143 -2.74 7.75 -12.65
CA GLN A 143 -1.73 8.05 -11.62
C GLN A 143 -1.74 7.03 -10.48
N ALA A 144 -2.92 6.46 -10.17
CA ALA A 144 -3.02 5.37 -9.21
C ALA A 144 -2.29 4.11 -9.70
N ILE A 145 -2.39 3.79 -11.00
CA ILE A 145 -1.66 2.69 -11.63
C ILE A 145 -0.15 2.94 -11.59
N GLU A 146 0.31 4.12 -12.01
CA GLU A 146 1.75 4.48 -11.97
C GLU A 146 2.32 4.37 -10.54
N SER A 147 1.57 4.84 -9.53
CA SER A 147 1.96 4.69 -8.12
C SER A 147 1.99 3.23 -7.68
N ALA A 148 1.07 2.38 -8.15
CA ALA A 148 1.06 0.96 -7.82
C ALA A 148 2.27 0.24 -8.43
N GLU A 149 2.65 0.56 -9.67
CA GLU A 149 3.85 0.03 -10.33
C GLU A 149 5.13 0.41 -9.58
N GLU A 150 5.24 1.65 -9.10
CA GLU A 150 6.37 2.09 -8.28
C GLU A 150 6.46 1.31 -6.96
N GLN A 151 5.33 1.12 -6.26
CA GLN A 151 5.28 0.34 -5.02
C GLN A 151 5.64 -1.13 -5.25
N LEU A 152 5.15 -1.75 -6.33
CA LEU A 152 5.47 -3.13 -6.68
C LEU A 152 6.97 -3.30 -6.97
N THR A 153 7.59 -2.31 -7.60
CA THR A 153 9.04 -2.29 -7.82
C THR A 153 9.80 -2.24 -6.48
N GLN A 154 9.33 -1.45 -5.52
CA GLN A 154 9.93 -1.42 -4.17
C GLN A 154 9.77 -2.75 -3.43
N VAL A 155 8.59 -3.37 -3.47
CA VAL A 155 8.35 -4.71 -2.88
C VAL A 155 9.29 -5.74 -3.48
N HIS A 156 9.43 -5.76 -4.81
CA HIS A 156 10.37 -6.65 -5.49
C HIS A 156 11.81 -6.44 -4.99
N SER A 157 12.28 -5.19 -4.89
CA SER A 157 13.63 -4.90 -4.36
C SER A 157 13.84 -5.36 -2.91
N GLN A 158 12.80 -5.27 -2.08
CA GLN A 158 12.84 -5.78 -0.71
C GLN A 158 12.91 -7.31 -0.67
N LEU A 159 12.16 -8.00 -1.52
CA LEU A 159 12.20 -9.46 -1.65
C LEU A 159 13.58 -9.94 -2.13
N GLU A 160 14.17 -9.26 -3.12
CA GLU A 160 15.55 -9.50 -3.56
C GLU A 160 16.56 -9.34 -2.42
N THR A 161 16.41 -8.29 -1.62
CA THR A 161 17.27 -8.07 -0.45
C THR A 161 17.12 -9.19 0.59
N LEU A 162 15.89 -9.67 0.84
CA LEU A 162 15.63 -10.79 1.75
C LEU A 162 16.19 -12.11 1.21
N HIS A 163 16.05 -12.35 -0.09
CA HIS A 163 16.63 -13.50 -0.77
C HIS A 163 18.15 -13.51 -0.60
N ALA A 164 18.82 -12.41 -0.94
CA ALA A 164 20.28 -12.29 -0.85
C ALA A 164 20.81 -12.44 0.59
N ARG A 165 20.09 -11.94 1.60
CA ARG A 165 20.55 -11.95 3.00
C ARG A 165 20.23 -13.24 3.75
N LEU A 166 19.07 -13.84 3.47
CA LEU A 166 18.50 -14.92 4.30
C LEU A 166 18.20 -16.19 3.50
N GLY A 167 18.41 -16.19 2.18
CA GLY A 167 18.07 -17.33 1.32
C GLY A 167 16.56 -17.56 1.19
N VAL A 168 15.74 -16.53 1.43
CA VAL A 168 14.29 -16.63 1.26
C VAL A 168 13.97 -16.78 -0.23
N GLU A 169 13.34 -17.89 -0.61
CA GLU A 169 12.83 -18.09 -1.96
C GLU A 169 11.46 -17.41 -2.10
N TYR A 170 11.21 -16.75 -3.23
CA TYR A 170 10.00 -15.94 -3.39
C TYR A 170 9.44 -16.00 -4.80
N LEU A 171 8.14 -15.71 -4.89
CA LEU A 171 7.39 -15.54 -6.13
C LEU A 171 6.45 -14.34 -5.96
N LEU A 172 6.51 -13.40 -6.89
CA LEU A 172 5.60 -12.25 -6.96
C LEU A 172 4.94 -12.22 -8.34
N VAL A 173 3.61 -12.27 -8.32
CA VAL A 173 2.77 -12.21 -9.51
C VAL A 173 1.78 -11.07 -9.35
N THR A 174 1.67 -10.22 -10.37
CA THR A 174 0.67 -9.16 -10.41
C THR A 174 -0.05 -9.16 -11.75
N THR A 175 -1.33 -8.81 -11.72
CA THR A 175 -2.22 -8.73 -12.88
C THR A 175 -3.00 -7.43 -12.80
N ARG A 176 -3.56 -6.99 -13.93
CA ARG A 176 -4.41 -5.80 -13.90
C ARG A 176 -5.75 -6.11 -13.22
N GLY A 177 -6.34 -5.10 -12.57
CA GLY A 177 -7.65 -5.21 -11.91
C GLY A 177 -8.79 -5.19 -12.91
N ALA A 178 -8.77 -4.23 -13.85
CA ALA A 178 -9.74 -4.13 -14.94
C ALA A 178 -9.07 -4.18 -16.31
N LEU A 179 -9.86 -4.51 -17.35
CA LEU A 179 -9.38 -4.58 -18.73
C LEU A 179 -8.85 -3.23 -19.25
N GLU A 180 -9.45 -2.14 -18.77
CA GLU A 180 -9.14 -0.74 -19.11
C GLU A 180 -7.77 -0.29 -18.57
N ASP A 181 -7.25 -0.98 -17.55
CA ASP A 181 -6.03 -0.59 -16.86
C ASP A 181 -4.80 -0.91 -17.72
N LYS A 182 -3.97 0.11 -17.95
CA LYS A 182 -2.71 0.01 -18.71
C LYS A 182 -1.56 -0.53 -17.85
N MET A 183 -1.84 -1.46 -16.95
CA MET A 183 -0.83 -2.13 -16.15
C MET A 183 -0.45 -3.45 -16.82
N ALA A 184 0.83 -3.65 -17.11
CA ALA A 184 1.30 -4.93 -17.60
C ALA A 184 1.37 -5.95 -16.44
N PRO A 185 0.90 -7.19 -16.63
CA PRO A 185 1.11 -8.24 -15.64
C PRO A 185 2.60 -8.43 -15.36
N MET A 186 2.97 -8.55 -14.08
CA MET A 186 4.35 -8.75 -13.64
C MET A 186 4.54 -10.16 -13.09
N TYR A 187 5.67 -10.76 -13.42
CA TYR A 187 6.16 -12.00 -12.82
C TYR A 187 7.62 -11.81 -12.47
N VAL A 188 7.96 -11.95 -11.19
CA VAL A 188 9.34 -11.98 -10.70
C VAL A 188 9.46 -13.02 -9.59
N CYS A 189 10.56 -13.75 -9.54
CA CYS A 189 10.79 -14.81 -8.56
C CYS A 189 12.28 -15.05 -8.38
N SER A 190 12.65 -15.71 -7.28
CA SER A 190 14.01 -16.20 -7.09
C SER A 190 14.34 -17.37 -8.03
N GLU A 191 15.63 -17.60 -8.29
CA GLU A 191 16.10 -18.59 -9.28
C GLU A 191 15.63 -20.03 -8.98
N LYS A 192 15.69 -20.46 -7.72
CA LYS A 192 15.22 -21.79 -7.34
C LYS A 192 13.71 -21.91 -7.42
N ALA A 193 12.98 -20.85 -7.06
CA ALA A 193 11.54 -20.82 -7.23
C ALA A 193 11.17 -20.91 -8.72
N ASP A 194 11.88 -20.21 -9.61
CA ASP A 194 11.66 -20.30 -11.05
C ASP A 194 11.93 -21.71 -11.58
N THR A 195 13.06 -22.30 -11.21
CA THR A 195 13.45 -23.66 -11.60
C THR A 195 12.42 -24.68 -11.13
N PHE A 196 11.95 -24.55 -9.89
CA PHE A 196 10.90 -25.38 -9.33
C PHE A 196 9.60 -25.25 -10.13
N LEU A 197 9.16 -24.02 -10.40
CA LEU A 197 7.92 -23.75 -11.12
C LEU A 197 7.99 -24.23 -12.57
N GLN A 198 9.09 -23.98 -13.29
CA GLN A 198 9.28 -24.46 -14.65
C GLN A 198 9.31 -26.00 -14.71
N GLY A 199 10.00 -26.64 -13.76
CA GLY A 199 10.10 -28.10 -13.68
C GLY A 199 8.79 -28.79 -13.35
N HIS A 200 7.92 -28.18 -12.53
CA HIS A 200 6.71 -28.84 -12.02
C HIS A 200 5.41 -28.40 -12.71
N MET A 201 5.35 -27.16 -13.21
CA MET A 201 4.09 -26.63 -13.76
C MET A 201 3.89 -26.94 -15.24
N ASN A 202 4.94 -27.36 -15.96
CA ASN A 202 4.93 -27.69 -17.40
C ASN A 202 4.11 -26.71 -18.29
N ILE A 203 4.03 -25.46 -17.86
CA ILE A 203 3.33 -24.37 -18.52
C ILE A 203 4.34 -23.22 -18.56
N PRO A 204 4.61 -22.64 -19.74
CA PRO A 204 5.43 -21.44 -19.83
C PRO A 204 4.87 -20.35 -18.92
N MET A 205 5.72 -19.72 -18.11
CA MET A 205 5.25 -18.80 -17.08
C MET A 205 4.47 -17.61 -17.63
N LYS A 206 4.85 -17.12 -18.81
CA LYS A 206 4.08 -16.13 -19.60
C LYS A 206 2.64 -16.60 -19.87
N GLY A 207 2.48 -17.90 -20.12
CA GLY A 207 1.19 -18.56 -20.21
C GLY A 207 0.44 -18.44 -18.89
N LEU A 208 0.99 -18.92 -17.77
CA LEU A 208 0.35 -18.82 -16.45
C LEU A 208 -0.11 -17.39 -16.13
N LEU A 209 0.77 -16.42 -16.35
CA LEU A 209 0.51 -14.99 -16.10
C LEU A 209 -0.67 -14.48 -16.93
N THR A 210 -0.71 -14.83 -18.22
CA THR A 210 -1.83 -14.48 -19.12
C THR A 210 -3.15 -15.12 -18.64
N HIS A 211 -3.11 -16.35 -18.15
CA HIS A 211 -4.30 -17.03 -17.64
C HIS A 211 -4.81 -16.43 -16.33
N LEU A 212 -3.90 -16.04 -15.43
CA LEU A 212 -4.23 -15.33 -14.20
C LEU A 212 -4.84 -13.95 -14.51
N ASP A 213 -4.26 -13.22 -15.44
CA ASP A 213 -4.75 -11.91 -15.88
C ASP A 213 -6.19 -12.00 -16.43
N PHE A 214 -6.45 -12.98 -17.30
CA PHE A 214 -7.81 -13.22 -17.80
C PHE A 214 -8.77 -13.75 -16.74
N TYR A 215 -8.30 -14.48 -15.73
CA TYR A 215 -9.14 -14.92 -14.62
C TYR A 215 -9.61 -13.75 -13.77
N VAL A 216 -8.69 -12.86 -13.38
CA VAL A 216 -8.97 -11.69 -12.54
C VAL A 216 -9.91 -10.72 -13.25
N ILE A 217 -9.57 -10.28 -14.47
CA ILE A 217 -10.44 -9.42 -15.29
C ILE A 217 -11.77 -10.13 -15.62
N GLY A 218 -11.70 -11.44 -15.80
CA GLY A 218 -12.83 -12.27 -16.19
C GLY A 218 -13.93 -12.37 -15.14
N MET A 219 -13.64 -12.06 -13.88
CA MET A 219 -14.61 -12.03 -12.78
C MET A 219 -15.45 -10.73 -12.76
N GLU A 220 -14.98 -9.62 -13.35
CA GLU A 220 -15.76 -8.37 -13.46
C GLU A 220 -16.69 -8.35 -14.70
N ALA A 221 -16.27 -8.91 -15.84
CA ALA A 221 -17.03 -8.81 -17.09
C ALA A 221 -18.00 -10.00 -17.33
N ALA A 222 -19.17 -9.93 -16.69
CA ALA A 222 -20.36 -10.69 -17.06
C ALA A 222 -21.12 -9.98 -18.19
N GLY A 223 -20.67 -10.11 -19.44
CA GLY A 223 -21.30 -9.36 -20.53
C GLY A 223 -20.91 -9.76 -21.95
N THR A 224 -21.06 -11.03 -22.35
CA THR A 224 -21.41 -11.44 -23.73
C THR A 224 -21.48 -12.97 -23.86
N LYS A 225 -22.65 -13.50 -24.27
CA LYS A 225 -22.98 -14.94 -24.31
C LYS A 225 -22.06 -15.80 -25.20
N LYS A 226 -21.45 -15.24 -26.24
CA LYS A 226 -20.56 -15.97 -27.17
C LYS A 226 -19.13 -16.15 -26.60
N ILE A 227 -18.69 -15.22 -25.75
CA ILE A 227 -17.41 -15.29 -25.03
C ILE A 227 -17.54 -16.19 -23.80
N LEU A 228 -18.72 -16.22 -23.15
CA LEU A 228 -19.01 -17.06 -21.99
C LEU A 228 -18.73 -18.56 -22.22
N GLY A 229 -19.06 -19.12 -23.40
CA GLY A 229 -18.81 -20.55 -23.71
C GLY A 229 -17.32 -20.89 -23.77
N LYS A 230 -16.56 -20.23 -24.64
CA LYS A 230 -15.09 -20.39 -24.74
C LYS A 230 -14.36 -20.01 -23.45
N LYS A 231 -14.83 -18.97 -22.74
CA LYS A 231 -14.29 -18.51 -21.45
C LYS A 231 -14.58 -19.50 -20.31
N GLN A 232 -15.70 -20.24 -20.38
CA GLN A 232 -16.01 -21.30 -19.43
C GLN A 232 -15.18 -22.55 -19.71
N GLU A 233 -15.02 -22.93 -20.98
CA GLU A 233 -14.14 -24.03 -21.39
C GLU A 233 -12.67 -23.76 -21.00
N LEU A 234 -12.18 -22.55 -21.25
CA LEU A 234 -10.84 -22.13 -20.80
C LEU A 234 -10.74 -22.11 -19.28
N ARG A 235 -11.74 -21.61 -18.54
CA ARG A 235 -11.74 -21.63 -17.07
C ARG A 235 -11.75 -23.04 -16.49
N VAL A 236 -12.53 -23.96 -17.06
CA VAL A 236 -12.56 -25.37 -16.65
C VAL A 236 -11.23 -26.02 -16.98
N SER A 237 -10.68 -25.80 -18.17
CA SER A 237 -9.35 -26.31 -18.56
C SER A 237 -8.24 -25.81 -17.64
N VAL A 238 -8.23 -24.51 -17.31
CA VAL A 238 -7.26 -23.88 -16.39
C VAL A 238 -7.44 -24.39 -14.97
N ARG A 239 -8.67 -24.49 -14.47
CA ARG A 239 -8.95 -25.00 -13.13
C ARG A 239 -8.53 -26.46 -13.02
N THR A 240 -8.76 -27.26 -14.06
CA THR A 240 -8.31 -28.65 -14.12
C THR A 240 -6.79 -28.71 -14.17
N ARG A 241 -6.11 -27.94 -15.03
CA ARG A 241 -4.63 -27.91 -15.09
C ARG A 241 -3.99 -27.44 -13.79
N LEU A 242 -4.44 -26.34 -13.22
CA LEU A 242 -3.93 -25.84 -11.93
C LEU A 242 -4.20 -26.82 -10.80
N LYS A 243 -5.41 -27.41 -10.74
CA LYS A 243 -5.70 -28.46 -9.75
C LYS A 243 -4.80 -29.65 -9.97
N THR A 244 -4.66 -30.16 -11.19
CA THR A 244 -3.79 -31.30 -11.49
C THR A 244 -2.35 -30.99 -11.09
N SER A 245 -1.77 -29.87 -11.56
CA SER A 245 -0.39 -29.48 -11.23
C SER A 245 -0.18 -29.30 -9.71
N LEU A 246 -1.11 -28.67 -9.00
CA LEU A 246 -1.01 -28.49 -7.54
C LEU A 246 -1.30 -29.79 -6.75
N SER A 247 -2.18 -30.66 -7.25
CA SER A 247 -2.44 -31.98 -6.67
C SER A 247 -1.29 -32.94 -6.88
N THR A 248 -0.59 -32.87 -8.02
CA THR A 248 0.65 -33.61 -8.25
C THR A 248 1.72 -33.14 -7.27
N LEU A 249 1.81 -31.83 -7.03
CA LEU A 249 2.72 -31.24 -6.05
C LEU A 249 2.49 -31.77 -4.62
N LEU A 250 1.23 -31.99 -4.22
CA LEU A 250 0.86 -32.56 -2.91
C LEU A 250 1.06 -34.08 -2.77
N VAL A 251 1.36 -34.80 -3.86
CA VAL A 251 1.64 -36.26 -3.83
C VAL A 251 3.14 -36.53 -3.72
N TYR A 252 3.99 -35.56 -4.04
CA TYR A 252 5.45 -35.65 -3.96
C TYR A 252 6.04 -35.01 -2.68
N PHE A 253 5.21 -34.59 -1.74
CA PHE A 253 5.55 -34.19 -0.36
C PHE A 253 4.75 -35.04 0.63
#